data_AF-A0AAE9ZB07-F1
#
_entry.id   AF-A0AAE9ZB07-F1
#
_cell.length_a   1.000
_cell.length_b   1.000
_cell.length_c   1.000
_cell.angle_alpha   90.00
_cell.angle_beta   90.00
_cell.angle_gamma   90.00
#
_symmetry.space_group_name_H-M   'P 1'
#
loop_
_entity.id
_entity.type
_entity.pdbx_description
1 polymer ?
#
loop_
_entity_poly.entity_id
_entity_poly.type
_entity_poly.pdbx_seq_one_letter_code
_entity_poly.pdbx_strand_id
1 'polypeptide(L)'
;MLGKKKKEHISNRLASITSSAPKVSDVRIPEPKKRGPPERAKREPVFRPGKLYISKSNFLRCVIRNVSDSGAYVHIEGVHPLPETVVLRFDQTGVIKKARVAWQNEIEAGLEYLKDMTPSDAPKG
;
A
#
# COMPACT_ATOMS: atom_id res chain seq x y z
N MET A 1 -21.01 19.50 53.91
CA MET A 1 -20.16 20.61 53.42
C MET A 1 -18.93 20.09 52.65
N LEU A 2 -19.06 19.48 51.46
CA LEU A 2 -17.91 18.87 50.73
C LEU A 2 -17.65 19.43 49.30
N GLY A 3 -18.49 20.36 48.80
CA GLY A 3 -18.42 20.83 47.40
C GLY A 3 -17.55 22.07 47.13
N LYS A 4 -17.14 22.82 48.17
CA LYS A 4 -16.38 24.07 47.99
C LYS A 4 -14.91 23.81 47.63
N LYS A 5 -14.26 22.83 48.28
CA LYS A 5 -12.84 22.50 48.05
C LYS A 5 -12.52 22.05 46.62
N LYS A 6 -13.41 21.30 45.96
CA LYS A 6 -13.20 20.88 44.55
C LYS A 6 -13.28 22.05 43.57
N LYS A 7 -14.19 23.01 43.80
CA LYS A 7 -14.33 24.20 42.94
C LYS A 7 -13.10 25.11 43.05
N GLU A 8 -12.59 25.30 44.26
CA GLU A 8 -11.37 26.07 44.51
C GLU A 8 -10.12 25.42 43.90
N HIS A 9 -10.03 24.09 43.96
CA HIS A 9 -8.92 23.38 43.33
C HIS A 9 -8.94 23.52 41.79
N ILE A 10 -10.12 23.47 41.17
CA ILE A 10 -10.24 23.65 39.72
C ILE A 10 -9.97 25.11 39.34
N SER A 11 -10.47 26.10 40.09
CA SER A 11 -10.21 27.52 39.81
C SER A 11 -8.73 27.86 39.94
N ASN A 12 -8.03 27.29 40.94
CA ASN A 12 -6.60 27.49 41.11
C ASN A 12 -5.77 26.86 39.96
N ARG A 13 -6.22 25.72 39.42
CA ARG A 13 -5.60 25.11 38.23
C ARG A 13 -5.84 25.92 36.95
N LEU A 14 -7.02 26.51 36.79
CA LEU A 14 -7.32 27.38 35.64
C LEU A 14 -6.53 28.69 35.72
N ALA A 15 -6.47 29.32 36.89
CA ALA A 15 -5.72 30.56 37.10
C ALA A 15 -4.21 30.39 36.83
N SER A 16 -3.64 29.24 37.20
CA SER A 16 -2.22 28.94 36.96
C SER A 16 -1.88 28.69 35.48
N ILE A 17 -2.81 28.14 34.69
CA ILE A 17 -2.63 28.04 33.23
C ILE A 17 -2.73 29.42 32.57
N THR A 18 -3.71 30.24 32.96
CA THR A 18 -3.92 31.58 32.37
C THR A 18 -2.76 32.54 32.67
N SER A 19 -2.12 32.43 33.83
CA SER A 19 -1.00 33.30 34.25
C SER A 19 0.38 32.80 33.80
N SER A 20 0.47 31.58 33.28
CA SER A 20 1.73 31.05 32.76
C SER A 20 1.96 31.57 31.34
N ALA A 21 3.00 32.37 31.15
CA ALA A 21 3.45 32.72 29.81
C ALA A 21 3.84 31.43 29.05
N PRO A 22 3.39 31.22 27.80
CA PRO A 22 3.79 30.06 27.03
C PRO A 22 5.31 30.09 26.86
N LYS A 23 5.97 29.03 27.34
CA LYS A 23 7.39 28.81 27.10
C LYS A 23 7.53 28.37 25.64
N VAL A 24 7.49 29.33 24.72
CA VAL A 24 7.83 29.10 23.31
C VAL A 24 9.32 28.82 23.29
N SER A 25 9.68 27.54 23.39
CA SER A 25 11.06 27.15 23.15
C SER A 25 11.35 27.45 21.68
N ASP A 26 12.39 28.24 21.40
CA ASP A 26 12.96 28.53 20.07
C ASP A 26 13.56 27.29 19.38
N VAL A 27 13.07 26.10 19.73
CA VAL A 27 13.39 24.86 19.03
C VAL A 27 12.75 24.97 17.66
N ARG A 28 13.56 25.42 16.69
CA ARG A 28 13.24 25.33 15.27
C ARG A 28 12.81 23.89 15.01
N ILE A 29 11.53 23.69 14.74
CA ILE A 29 11.02 22.40 14.28
C ILE A 29 11.82 22.10 13.01
N PRO A 30 12.62 21.02 12.96
CA PRO A 30 13.36 20.71 11.75
C PRO A 30 12.35 20.51 10.63
N GLU A 31 12.59 21.18 9.49
CA GLU A 31 11.69 21.09 8.36
C GLU A 31 11.45 19.61 8.02
N PRO A 32 10.19 19.19 7.83
CA PRO A 32 9.92 17.83 7.40
C PRO A 32 10.67 17.59 6.10
N LYS A 33 11.63 16.66 6.11
CA LYS A 33 12.38 16.28 4.90
C LYS A 33 11.36 16.01 3.80
N LYS A 34 11.33 16.86 2.77
CA LYS A 34 10.52 16.63 1.57
C LYS A 34 10.95 15.29 1.00
N ARG A 35 10.19 14.23 1.26
CA ARG A 35 10.36 12.96 0.56
C ARG A 35 10.00 13.28 -0.89
N GLY A 36 10.97 13.18 -1.79
CA GLY A 36 10.69 13.29 -3.21
C GLY A 36 9.60 12.29 -3.62
N PRO A 37 9.03 12.43 -4.83
CA PRO A 37 8.16 11.39 -5.35
C PRO A 37 8.86 10.04 -5.20
N PRO A 38 8.18 8.98 -4.72
CA PRO A 38 8.81 7.68 -4.57
C PRO A 38 9.42 7.29 -5.92
N GLU A 39 10.68 6.88 -5.92
CA GLU A 39 11.36 6.41 -7.12
C GLU A 39 10.59 5.19 -7.65
N ARG A 40 9.86 5.39 -8.75
CA ARG A 40 9.07 4.34 -9.38
C ARG A 40 9.92 3.71 -10.46
N ALA A 41 10.07 2.38 -10.42
CA ALA A 41 10.70 1.63 -11.51
C ALA A 41 10.02 1.97 -12.86
N LYS A 42 10.81 1.96 -13.93
CA LYS A 42 10.32 2.18 -15.29
C LYS A 42 9.25 1.12 -15.60
N ARG A 43 8.10 1.55 -16.13
CA ARG A 43 6.97 0.67 -16.46
C ARG A 43 6.80 0.60 -17.97
N GLU A 44 6.72 -0.62 -18.48
CA GLU A 44 6.43 -0.89 -19.88
C GLU A 44 4.93 -1.20 -20.03
N PRO A 45 4.20 -0.46 -20.89
CA PRO A 45 2.82 -0.79 -21.18
C PRO A 45 2.77 -2.11 -21.94
N VAL A 46 2.05 -3.07 -21.38
CA VAL A 46 1.83 -4.38 -22.01
C VAL A 46 0.34 -4.68 -21.92
N PHE A 47 -0.26 -5.24 -22.95
CA PHE A 47 -1.66 -5.68 -22.91
C PHE A 47 -1.69 -7.18 -23.13
N ARG A 48 -1.50 -7.93 -22.04
CA ARG A 48 -1.39 -9.40 -22.09
C ARG A 48 -2.46 -10.05 -21.23
N PRO A 49 -3.13 -11.12 -21.71
CA PRO A 49 -4.01 -11.91 -20.86
C PRO A 49 -3.19 -12.65 -19.79
N GLY A 50 -3.78 -12.78 -18.61
CA GLY A 50 -3.19 -13.50 -17.50
C GLY A 50 -4.23 -14.00 -16.52
N LYS A 51 -3.75 -14.75 -15.54
CA LYS A 51 -4.56 -15.33 -14.47
C LYS A 51 -3.97 -14.97 -13.11
N LEU A 52 -4.83 -14.54 -12.20
CA LEU A 52 -4.51 -14.30 -10.80
C LEU A 52 -5.02 -15.46 -9.96
N TYR A 53 -4.12 -16.29 -9.48
CA TYR A 53 -4.45 -17.37 -8.58
C TYR A 53 -4.56 -16.83 -7.15
N ILE A 54 -5.76 -16.91 -6.60
CA ILE A 54 -6.12 -16.52 -5.23
C ILE A 54 -5.93 -17.71 -4.28
N SER A 55 -6.14 -18.92 -4.79
CA SER A 55 -5.91 -20.18 -4.08
C SER A 55 -5.30 -21.22 -5.04
N LYS A 56 -5.11 -22.45 -4.56
CA LYS A 56 -4.52 -23.54 -5.38
C LYS A 56 -5.33 -23.84 -6.65
N SER A 57 -6.66 -23.69 -6.60
CA SER A 57 -7.57 -24.05 -7.70
C SER A 57 -8.42 -22.89 -8.19
N ASN A 58 -8.48 -21.78 -7.45
CA ASN A 58 -9.30 -20.63 -7.83
C ASN A 58 -8.42 -19.52 -8.43
N PHE A 59 -8.83 -19.04 -9.60
CA PHE A 59 -8.19 -17.94 -10.29
C PHE A 59 -9.21 -16.98 -10.89
N LEU A 60 -8.80 -15.72 -10.99
CA LEU A 60 -9.51 -14.68 -11.75
C LEU A 60 -8.78 -14.43 -13.07
N ARG A 61 -9.54 -14.21 -14.13
CA ARG A 61 -8.99 -13.72 -15.39
C ARG A 61 -8.64 -12.24 -15.25
N CYS A 62 -7.52 -11.83 -15.82
CA CYS A 62 -7.10 -10.45 -15.81
C CYS A 62 -6.34 -10.08 -17.09
N VAL A 63 -6.32 -8.79 -17.39
CA VAL A 63 -5.46 -8.19 -18.41
C VAL A 63 -4.33 -7.46 -17.69
N ILE A 64 -3.10 -7.90 -17.92
CA ILE A 64 -1.91 -7.19 -17.47
C ILE A 64 -1.76 -5.97 -18.38
N ARG A 65 -1.71 -4.78 -17.80
CA ARG A 65 -1.75 -3.46 -18.46
C ARG A 65 -0.40 -2.76 -18.48
N ASN A 66 0.43 -2.99 -17.46
CA ASN A 66 1.84 -2.64 -17.49
C ASN A 66 2.64 -3.56 -16.57
N VAL A 67 3.94 -3.63 -16.82
CA VAL A 67 4.90 -4.37 -16.00
C VAL A 67 6.12 -3.50 -15.72
N SER A 68 6.76 -3.73 -14.59
CA SER A 68 8.09 -3.26 -14.25
C SER A 68 8.89 -4.41 -13.65
N ASP A 69 10.19 -4.20 -13.43
CA ASP A 69 11.05 -5.20 -12.79
C ASP A 69 10.54 -5.63 -11.40
N SER A 70 9.86 -4.71 -10.70
CA SER A 70 9.34 -4.92 -9.35
C SER A 70 7.85 -5.26 -9.26
N GLY A 71 7.09 -5.25 -10.35
CA GLY A 71 5.63 -5.39 -10.24
C GLY A 71 4.83 -5.35 -11.53
N ALA A 72 3.51 -5.40 -11.38
CA ALA A 72 2.55 -5.32 -12.48
C ALA A 72 1.32 -4.51 -12.10
N TYR A 73 0.71 -3.87 -13.09
CA TYR A 73 -0.66 -3.38 -13.00
C TYR A 73 -1.57 -4.28 -13.82
N VAL A 74 -2.67 -4.70 -13.21
CA VAL A 74 -3.62 -5.64 -13.77
C VAL A 74 -5.05 -5.12 -13.66
N HIS A 75 -5.83 -5.44 -14.68
CA HIS A 75 -7.26 -5.22 -14.73
C HIS A 75 -7.97 -6.56 -14.62
N ILE A 76 -8.82 -6.74 -13.61
CA ILE A 76 -9.43 -8.00 -13.22
C ILE A 76 -10.82 -8.10 -13.84
N GLU A 77 -11.20 -9.27 -14.32
CA GLU A 77 -12.56 -9.52 -14.79
C GLU A 77 -13.50 -9.62 -13.58
N GLY A 78 -14.29 -8.56 -13.36
CA GLY A 78 -15.25 -8.48 -12.25
C GLY A 78 -14.68 -7.89 -10.97
N VAL A 79 -15.58 -7.52 -10.05
CA VAL A 79 -15.22 -6.94 -8.75
C VAL A 79 -15.04 -8.08 -7.74
N HIS A 80 -13.79 -8.36 -7.40
CA HIS A 80 -13.44 -9.44 -6.48
C HIS A 80 -12.35 -8.99 -5.50
N PRO A 81 -12.53 -9.13 -4.18
CA PRO A 81 -11.48 -8.82 -3.23
C PRO A 81 -10.30 -9.78 -3.40
N LEU A 82 -9.09 -9.24 -3.54
CA LEU A 82 -7.88 -10.04 -3.62
C LEU A 82 -7.30 -10.29 -2.22
N PRO A 83 -6.69 -11.47 -1.97
CA PRO A 83 -5.89 -11.69 -0.77
C PRO A 83 -4.61 -10.85 -0.83
N GLU A 84 -3.93 -10.70 0.31
CA GLU A 84 -2.67 -9.96 0.38
C GLU A 84 -1.61 -10.52 -0.59
N THR A 85 -1.58 -11.84 -0.78
CA THR A 85 -0.63 -12.51 -1.68
C THR A 85 -1.34 -13.34 -2.73
N VAL A 86 -0.93 -13.16 -3.98
CA VAL A 86 -1.47 -13.84 -5.16
C VAL A 86 -0.34 -14.42 -6.02
N VAL A 87 -0.70 -15.31 -6.95
CA VAL A 87 0.23 -15.75 -8.01
C VAL A 87 -0.29 -15.26 -9.35
N LEU A 88 0.50 -14.39 -10.00
CA LEU A 88 0.24 -13.90 -11.35
C LEU A 88 0.88 -14.86 -12.37
N ARG A 89 0.08 -15.34 -13.31
CA ARG A 89 0.53 -16.13 -14.45
C ARG A 89 0.24 -15.40 -15.75
N PHE A 90 1.26 -15.27 -16.60
CA PHE A 90 1.14 -14.75 -17.95
C PHE A 90 0.73 -15.89 -18.87
N ASP A 91 -0.40 -15.77 -19.57
CA ASP A 91 -0.92 -16.89 -20.38
C ASP A 91 -0.03 -17.17 -21.60
N GLN A 92 0.59 -16.14 -22.19
CA GLN A 92 1.40 -16.27 -23.42
C GLN A 92 2.82 -16.75 -23.17
N THR A 93 3.49 -16.23 -22.13
CA THR A 93 4.91 -16.51 -21.88
C THR A 93 5.12 -17.63 -20.86
N GLY A 94 4.06 -18.06 -20.16
CA GLY A 94 4.19 -19.01 -19.07
C GLY A 94 4.93 -18.47 -17.84
N VAL A 95 5.25 -17.17 -17.81
CA VAL A 95 5.89 -16.52 -16.66
C VAL A 95 4.95 -16.59 -15.46
N ILE A 96 5.50 -17.01 -14.31
CA ILE A 96 4.76 -17.12 -13.06
C ILE A 96 5.47 -16.28 -12.00
N LYS A 97 4.77 -15.31 -11.42
CA LYS A 97 5.30 -14.44 -10.36
C LYS A 97 4.41 -14.54 -9.13
N LYS A 98 4.99 -14.85 -7.97
CA LYS A 98 4.33 -14.63 -6.68
C LYS A 98 4.38 -13.14 -6.37
N ALA A 99 3.26 -12.54 -6.00
CA ALA A 99 3.16 -11.11 -5.80
C ALA A 99 2.30 -10.74 -4.59
N ARG A 100 2.62 -9.61 -3.96
CA ARG A 100 1.77 -8.95 -2.96
C ARG A 100 0.85 -7.97 -3.67
N VAL A 101 -0.40 -7.86 -3.22
CA VAL A 101 -1.31 -6.78 -3.64
C VAL A 101 -0.89 -5.49 -2.94
N ALA A 102 -0.28 -4.57 -3.68
CA ALA A 102 0.19 -3.29 -3.16
C ALA A 102 -0.97 -2.29 -3.00
N TRP A 103 -1.95 -2.37 -3.89
CA TRP A 103 -3.20 -1.63 -3.82
C TRP A 103 -4.24 -2.34 -4.69
N GLN A 104 -5.51 -2.11 -4.38
CA GLN A 104 -6.64 -2.59 -5.18
C GLN A 104 -7.75 -1.55 -5.18
N ASN A 105 -8.34 -1.35 -6.36
CA ASN A 105 -9.61 -0.67 -6.60
C ASN A 105 -10.60 -1.67 -7.24
N GLU A 106 -11.81 -1.23 -7.62
CA GLU A 106 -12.92 -2.09 -8.10
C GLU A 106 -12.49 -3.29 -8.96
N ILE A 107 -11.94 -3.01 -10.14
CA ILE A 107 -11.51 -4.00 -11.14
C ILE A 107 -10.03 -3.86 -11.47
N GLU A 108 -9.26 -3.23 -10.58
CA GLU A 108 -7.88 -2.85 -10.83
C GLU A 108 -7.01 -3.17 -9.63
N ALA A 109 -5.81 -3.69 -9.86
CA ALA A 109 -4.86 -3.94 -8.80
C ALA A 109 -3.43 -3.65 -9.23
N GLY A 110 -2.65 -3.13 -8.28
CA GLY A 110 -1.21 -3.06 -8.35
C GLY A 110 -0.59 -4.22 -7.60
N LEU A 111 0.34 -4.90 -8.25
CA LEU A 111 1.04 -6.05 -7.72
C LEU A 111 2.53 -5.73 -7.58
N GLU A 112 3.10 -6.16 -6.47
CA GLU A 112 4.53 -6.10 -6.20
C GLU A 112 5.10 -7.51 -6.21
N TYR A 113 6.10 -7.77 -7.05
CA TYR A 113 6.70 -9.09 -7.18
C TYR A 113 7.50 -9.46 -5.94
N LEU A 114 7.18 -10.62 -5.37
CA LEU A 114 7.91 -11.20 -4.23
C LEU A 114 8.88 -12.28 -4.68
N LYS A 115 8.51 -13.09 -5.67
CA LYS A 115 9.33 -14.20 -6.15
C LYS A 115 8.99 -14.59 -7.60
N ASP A 116 10.02 -14.90 -8.37
CA ASP A 116 9.87 -15.58 -9.65
C ASP A 116 9.67 -17.08 -9.44
N MET A 117 8.56 -17.61 -9.95
CA MET A 117 8.19 -19.02 -9.89
C MET A 117 8.12 -19.65 -11.29
N THR A 118 8.60 -18.95 -12.31
CA THR A 118 8.67 -19.46 -13.67
C THR A 118 9.53 -20.73 -13.68
N PRO A 119 9.02 -21.88 -14.16
CA PRO A 119 9.81 -23.10 -14.27
C PRO A 119 11.04 -22.86 -15.14
N SER A 120 12.19 -23.44 -14.77
CA SER A 120 13.46 -23.22 -15.47
C SER A 120 13.41 -23.60 -16.97
N ASP A 121 12.50 -24.51 -17.33
CA ASP A 121 12.32 -25.02 -18.70
C ASP A 121 11.27 -24.25 -19.51
N ALA A 122 10.63 -23.23 -18.93
CA ALA A 122 9.68 -22.40 -19.67
C ALA A 122 10.44 -21.45 -20.62
N PRO A 123 9.96 -21.27 -21.86
CA PRO A 123 10.58 -20.34 -22.79
C PRO A 123 10.56 -18.93 -22.20
N LYS A 124 11.74 -18.35 -21.98
CA LYS A 124 11.89 -16.93 -21.64
C LYS A 124 11.62 -16.15 -22.92
N GLY A 125 10.39 -15.70 -23.09
CA GLY A 125 9.97 -14.81 -24.19
C GLY A 125 10.41 -13.38 -23.98
#